data_AF-A0A4S1XFA8-F1
#
_entry.id   AF-A0A4S1XFA8-F1
#
_cell.length_a   1.000
_cell.length_b   1.000
_cell.length_c   1.000
_cell.angle_alpha   90.00
_cell.angle_beta   90.00
_cell.angle_gamma   90.00
#
_symmetry.space_group_name_H-M   'P 1'
#
loop_
_entity.id
_entity.type
_entity.pdbx_description
1 polymer ?
#
loop_
_entity_poly.entity_id
_entity_poly.type
_entity_poly.pdbx_seq_one_letter_code
_entity_poly.pdbx_strand_id
1 'polypeptide(L)'
;MRDLKRAALSAVASAAVFTALPASAQTEFTGAGEESELDCGGGAATIEGASNVLTITGACTSLRVTGASNRITIDLGKVSTIRVEGADNEIRWRAPGAAKPRLNVVGAGNRVSRLR
;
A
#
# COMPACT_ATOMS: atom_id res chain seq x y z
N MET A 1 -31.58 -58.17 19.19
CA MET A 1 -31.93 -56.76 18.92
C MET A 1 -30.79 -56.18 18.10
N ARG A 2 -31.08 -55.68 16.90
CA ARG A 2 -30.10 -55.45 15.83
C ARG A 2 -29.41 -54.10 16.01
N ASP A 3 -28.10 -54.11 16.27
CA ASP A 3 -27.25 -52.91 16.26
C ASP A 3 -27.08 -52.41 14.81
N LEU A 4 -27.81 -51.34 14.47
CA LEU A 4 -27.66 -50.65 13.18
C LEU A 4 -26.44 -49.73 13.21
N LYS A 5 -25.36 -50.21 12.62
CA LYS A 5 -24.21 -49.41 12.16
C LYS A 5 -24.61 -48.52 10.99
N ARG A 6 -24.20 -47.25 11.08
CA ARG A 6 -23.73 -46.34 10.01
C ARG A 6 -24.71 -46.05 8.85
N ALA A 7 -25.36 -44.89 8.93
CA ALA A 7 -25.75 -44.13 7.74
C ALA A 7 -24.73 -43.00 7.55
N ALA A 8 -24.16 -42.92 6.36
CA ALA A 8 -23.11 -41.99 5.97
C ALA A 8 -23.61 -41.16 4.78
N LEU A 9 -23.05 -39.95 4.64
CA LEU A 9 -23.09 -39.03 3.48
C LEU A 9 -24.47 -38.37 3.22
N SER A 10 -24.60 -37.07 2.96
CA SER A 10 -23.68 -36.13 2.31
C SER A 10 -23.94 -34.71 2.80
N ALA A 11 -22.94 -34.05 3.39
CA ALA A 11 -22.96 -32.59 3.51
C ALA A 11 -22.36 -32.02 2.23
N VAL A 12 -23.20 -31.39 1.41
CA VAL A 12 -22.73 -30.65 0.23
C VAL A 12 -22.15 -29.33 0.74
N ALA A 13 -20.84 -29.33 1.02
CA ALA A 13 -20.10 -28.11 1.27
C ALA A 13 -19.83 -27.43 -0.08
N SER A 14 -20.70 -26.50 -0.46
CA SER A 14 -20.46 -25.61 -1.60
C SER A 14 -19.26 -24.71 -1.26
N ALA A 15 -18.08 -25.08 -1.75
CA ALA A 15 -16.89 -24.23 -1.68
C ALA A 15 -17.12 -23.03 -2.62
N ALA A 16 -17.43 -21.86 -2.06
CA ALA A 16 -17.37 -20.60 -2.78
C ALA A 16 -15.90 -20.31 -3.09
N VAL A 17 -15.50 -20.56 -4.33
CA VAL A 17 -14.19 -20.14 -4.85
C VAL A 17 -14.25 -18.62 -5.03
N PHE A 18 -13.83 -17.87 -4.02
CA PHE A 18 -13.52 -16.45 -4.18
C PHE A 18 -12.26 -16.36 -5.05
N THR A 19 -12.47 -16.15 -6.35
CA THR A 19 -11.39 -15.71 -7.24
C THR A 19 -11.03 -14.29 -6.81
N ALA A 20 -9.95 -14.15 -6.05
CA ALA A 20 -9.35 -12.85 -5.77
C ALA A 20 -9.00 -12.22 -7.14
N LEU A 21 -9.76 -11.21 -7.54
CA LEU A 21 -9.41 -10.38 -8.68
C LEU A 21 -7.98 -9.86 -8.48
N PRO A 22 -7.16 -9.75 -9.54
CA PRO A 22 -5.88 -9.10 -9.41
C PRO A 22 -6.16 -7.70 -8.87
N ALA A 23 -5.59 -7.36 -7.72
CA ALA A 23 -5.55 -5.99 -7.22
C ALA A 23 -4.92 -5.17 -8.36
N SER A 24 -5.76 -4.47 -9.12
CA SER A 24 -5.31 -3.54 -10.14
C SER A 24 -4.35 -2.60 -9.43
N ALA A 25 -3.12 -2.45 -9.92
CA ALA A 25 -2.13 -1.60 -9.30
C ALA A 25 -2.75 -0.20 -9.09
N GLN A 26 -3.14 0.11 -7.86
CA GLN A 26 -3.75 1.38 -7.50
C GLN A 26 -2.59 2.34 -7.33
N THR A 27 -2.18 2.85 -8.48
CA THR A 27 -1.01 3.72 -8.64
C THR A 27 -1.36 5.18 -8.38
N GLU A 28 -2.64 5.51 -8.22
CA GLU A 28 -3.13 6.85 -7.98
C GLU A 28 -4.14 6.86 -6.84
N PHE A 29 -4.01 7.84 -5.95
CA PHE A 29 -4.92 8.10 -4.85
C PHE A 29 -5.21 9.58 -4.79
N THR A 30 -6.48 9.93 -4.67
CA THR A 30 -6.94 11.31 -4.47
C THR A 30 -7.99 11.32 -3.38
N GLY A 31 -7.77 12.09 -2.31
CA GLY A 31 -8.69 12.11 -1.18
C GLY A 31 -8.29 13.10 -0.10
N ALA A 32 -9.15 13.25 0.92
CA ALA A 32 -8.84 14.07 2.08
C ALA A 32 -9.35 13.46 3.39
N GLY A 33 -8.46 13.29 4.37
CA GLY A 33 -8.80 12.70 5.66
C GLY A 33 -9.11 11.20 5.59
N GLU A 34 -8.63 10.52 4.55
CA GLU A 34 -8.93 9.12 4.30
C GLU A 34 -7.79 8.20 4.75
N GLU A 35 -8.14 6.95 5.04
CA GLU A 35 -7.21 5.87 5.30
C GLU A 35 -7.36 4.79 4.23
N SER A 36 -6.25 4.41 3.59
CA SER A 36 -6.29 3.46 2.48
C SER A 36 -5.00 2.66 2.33
N GLU A 37 -5.13 1.50 1.69
CA GLU A 37 -4.02 0.64 1.33
C GLU A 37 -3.94 0.54 -0.20
N LEU A 38 -2.73 0.70 -0.73
CA LEU A 38 -2.44 0.69 -2.16
C LEU A 38 -1.36 -0.33 -2.46
N ASP A 39 -1.44 -0.94 -3.63
CA ASP A 39 -0.37 -1.76 -4.21
C ASP A 39 0.05 -1.14 -5.54
N CYS A 40 1.32 -0.71 -5.62
CA CYS A 40 1.85 -0.12 -6.84
C CYS A 40 2.33 -1.16 -7.86
N GLY A 41 2.38 -2.46 -7.50
CA GLY A 41 2.75 -3.55 -8.42
C GLY A 41 4.14 -3.39 -9.07
N GLY A 42 5.10 -2.80 -8.36
CA GLY A 42 6.44 -2.45 -8.87
C GLY A 42 6.48 -1.14 -9.66
N GLY A 43 5.34 -0.49 -9.84
CA GLY A 43 5.17 0.77 -10.56
C GLY A 43 5.39 2.01 -9.69
N ALA A 44 4.82 3.12 -10.15
CA ALA A 44 4.80 4.39 -9.44
C ALA A 44 3.51 4.53 -8.63
N ALA A 45 3.57 5.23 -7.50
CA ALA A 45 2.41 5.67 -6.75
C ALA A 45 2.34 7.21 -6.75
N THR A 46 1.16 7.76 -6.99
CA THR A 46 0.86 9.20 -7.01
C THR A 46 -0.26 9.47 -6.03
N ILE A 47 0.01 10.32 -5.04
CA ILE A 47 -0.91 10.67 -3.98
C ILE A 47 -1.20 12.16 -4.07
N GLU A 48 -2.49 12.50 -4.15
CA GLU A 48 -2.96 13.88 -4.17
C GLU A 48 -3.98 14.11 -3.06
N GLY A 49 -3.85 15.25 -2.37
CA GLY A 49 -4.81 15.68 -1.37
C GLY A 49 -4.18 15.92 0.01
N ALA A 50 -4.98 15.81 1.06
CA ALA A 50 -4.57 16.26 2.38
C ALA A 50 -5.03 15.39 3.55
N SER A 51 -4.21 15.34 4.60
CA SER A 51 -4.52 14.63 5.84
C SER A 51 -4.83 13.13 5.66
N ASN A 52 -4.31 12.51 4.60
CA ASN A 52 -4.53 11.09 4.34
C ASN A 52 -3.52 10.21 5.10
N VAL A 53 -3.91 8.99 5.42
CA VAL A 53 -3.07 7.95 6.02
C VAL A 53 -3.00 6.77 5.06
N LEU A 54 -1.86 6.56 4.42
CA LEU A 54 -1.74 5.56 3.36
C LEU A 54 -0.65 4.55 3.64
N THR A 55 -0.94 3.28 3.34
CA THR A 55 0.04 2.20 3.30
C THR A 55 0.19 1.71 1.87
N ILE A 56 1.39 1.83 1.30
CA ILE A 56 1.67 1.53 -0.10
C ILE A 56 2.67 0.38 -0.17
N THR A 57 2.28 -0.71 -0.82
CA THR A 57 3.10 -1.92 -0.97
C THR A 57 3.45 -2.16 -2.44
N GLY A 58 4.22 -3.23 -2.72
CA GLY A 58 4.51 -3.64 -4.10
C GLY A 58 5.89 -3.26 -4.64
N ALA A 59 6.87 -2.95 -3.79
CA ALA A 59 8.23 -2.60 -4.20
C ALA A 59 8.30 -1.44 -5.22
N CYS A 60 7.65 -0.32 -4.88
CA CYS A 60 7.44 0.80 -5.79
C CYS A 60 8.74 1.43 -6.28
N THR A 61 8.75 1.81 -7.55
CA THR A 61 9.87 2.50 -8.20
C THR A 61 9.79 4.01 -8.01
N SER A 62 8.60 4.55 -7.74
CA SER A 62 8.41 5.97 -7.49
C SER A 62 7.26 6.23 -6.54
N LEU A 63 7.40 7.26 -5.71
CA LEU A 63 6.31 7.90 -4.97
C LEU A 63 6.27 9.39 -5.32
N ARG A 64 5.11 9.90 -5.70
CA ARG A 64 4.82 11.32 -5.83
C ARG A 64 3.72 11.68 -4.83
N VAL A 65 3.92 12.73 -4.06
CA VAL A 65 2.94 13.24 -3.10
C VAL A 65 2.74 14.72 -3.34
N THR A 66 1.50 15.13 -3.55
CA THR A 66 1.09 16.52 -3.72
C THR A 66 0.04 16.86 -2.67
N GLY A 67 0.28 17.92 -1.88
CA GLY A 67 -0.68 18.42 -0.90
C GLY A 67 -0.09 18.51 0.51
N ALA A 68 -0.92 18.33 1.54
CA ALA A 68 -0.51 18.67 2.91
C ALA A 68 -0.91 17.66 3.99
N SER A 69 -0.10 17.54 5.04
CA SER A 69 -0.39 16.73 6.23
C SER A 69 -0.65 15.24 5.97
N ASN A 70 -0.19 14.69 4.83
CA ASN A 70 -0.34 13.27 4.54
C ASN A 70 0.67 12.44 5.35
N ARG A 71 0.26 11.28 5.85
CA ARG A 71 1.10 10.28 6.51
C ARG A 71 1.16 9.03 5.66
N ILE A 72 2.31 8.74 5.08
CA ILE A 72 2.46 7.67 4.10
C ILE A 72 3.53 6.69 4.55
N THR A 73 3.19 5.41 4.59
CA THR A 73 4.13 4.31 4.72
C THR A 73 4.27 3.61 3.37
N ILE A 74 5.49 3.42 2.87
CA ILE A 74 5.72 2.83 1.54
C ILE A 74 6.84 1.79 1.50
N ASP A 75 6.61 0.70 0.77
CA ASP A 75 7.63 -0.29 0.40
C ASP A 75 8.21 -0.01 -0.99
N LEU A 76 9.49 0.35 -1.03
CA LEU A 76 10.21 0.72 -2.24
C LEU A 76 11.06 -0.42 -2.80
N GLY A 77 11.24 -0.39 -4.12
CA GLY A 77 12.21 -1.22 -4.82
C GLY A 77 13.66 -0.76 -4.63
N LYS A 78 14.61 -1.56 -5.14
CA LYS A 78 16.07 -1.30 -5.05
C LYS A 78 16.47 0.06 -5.65
N VAL A 79 15.86 0.43 -6.77
CA VAL A 79 16.07 1.72 -7.44
C VAL A 79 14.74 2.46 -7.39
N SER A 80 14.71 3.54 -6.61
CA SER A 80 13.46 4.24 -6.33
C SER A 80 13.65 5.74 -6.14
N THR A 81 12.55 6.49 -6.29
CA THR A 81 12.49 7.94 -6.08
C THR A 81 11.29 8.31 -5.22
N ILE A 82 11.46 9.27 -4.31
CA ILE A 82 10.36 9.91 -3.59
C ILE A 82 10.37 11.40 -3.97
N ARG A 83 9.22 11.89 -4.45
CA ARG A 83 8.96 13.31 -4.69
C ARG A 83 7.82 13.77 -3.79
N VAL A 84 8.04 14.84 -3.04
CA VAL A 84 7.03 15.45 -2.17
C VAL A 84 6.93 16.93 -2.50
N GLU A 85 5.72 17.40 -2.76
CA GLU A 85 5.41 18.80 -3.02
C GLU A 85 4.25 19.24 -2.12
N GLY A 86 4.50 20.26 -1.29
CA GLY A 86 3.51 20.82 -0.37
C GLY A 86 4.05 20.93 1.05
N ALA A 87 3.19 20.73 2.06
CA ALA A 87 3.53 21.05 3.45
C ALA A 87 3.22 19.93 4.46
N ASP A 88 4.09 19.78 5.46
CA ASP A 88 3.87 18.92 6.64
C ASP A 88 3.54 17.44 6.32
N ASN A 89 3.99 16.93 5.17
CA ASN A 89 3.83 15.52 4.85
C ASN A 89 4.87 14.66 5.60
N GLU A 90 4.45 13.53 6.14
CA GLU A 90 5.30 12.55 6.80
C GLU A 90 5.38 11.27 5.97
N ILE A 91 6.54 11.02 5.37
CA ILE A 91 6.80 9.83 4.56
C ILE A 91 7.75 8.89 5.32
N ARG A 92 7.30 7.66 5.50
CA ARG A 92 8.04 6.56 6.11
C ARG A 92 8.25 5.47 5.07
N TRP A 93 9.50 5.13 4.76
CA TRP A 93 9.79 4.19 3.68
C TRP A 93 10.63 3.00 4.12
N ARG A 94 10.39 1.85 3.51
CA ARG A 94 11.23 0.64 3.58
C ARG A 94 11.80 0.35 2.19
N ALA A 95 12.97 -0.25 2.15
CA ALA A 95 13.62 -0.67 0.90
C ALA A 95 14.54 -1.86 1.20
N PRO A 96 14.76 -2.77 0.24
CA PRO A 96 15.58 -3.96 0.44
C PRO A 96 17.05 -3.62 0.70
N GLY A 97 17.66 -4.30 1.67
CA GLY A 97 19.08 -4.18 2.00
C GLY A 97 19.48 -2.76 2.45
N ALA A 98 20.47 -2.17 1.78
CA ALA A 98 20.93 -0.80 2.03
C ALA A 98 20.42 0.22 1.00
N ALA A 99 19.44 -0.17 0.16
CA ALA A 99 18.90 0.71 -0.87
C ALA A 99 18.33 2.01 -0.29
N LYS A 100 18.58 3.12 -0.98
CA LYS A 100 18.09 4.45 -0.61
C LYS A 100 17.44 5.11 -1.84
N PRO A 101 16.23 5.68 -1.71
CA PRO A 101 15.61 6.41 -2.79
C PRO A 101 16.32 7.74 -3.06
N ARG A 102 16.19 8.23 -4.28
CA ARG A 102 16.44 9.65 -4.57
C ARG A 102 15.31 10.47 -3.99
N LEU A 103 15.64 11.53 -3.25
CA LEU A 103 14.65 12.41 -2.61
C LEU A 103 14.59 13.75 -3.34
N ASN A 104 13.37 14.21 -3.63
CA ASN A 104 13.11 15.60 -4.03
C ASN A 104 11.93 16.11 -3.19
N VAL A 105 12.19 17.07 -2.31
CA VAL A 105 11.20 17.56 -1.34
C VAL A 105 11.10 19.07 -1.51
N VAL A 106 9.91 19.55 -1.86
CA VAL A 106 9.62 20.96 -2.12
C VAL A 106 8.49 21.42 -1.20
N GLY A 107 8.65 22.61 -0.62
CA GLY A 107 7.74 23.19 0.37
C GLY A 107 8.28 23.12 1.79
N ALA A 108 7.42 23.14 2.80
CA ALA A 108 7.80 23.35 4.20
C ALA A 108 7.36 22.20 5.12
N GLY A 109 8.13 21.90 6.18
CA GLY A 109 7.71 20.96 7.23
C GLY A 109 7.66 19.46 6.84
N ASN A 110 7.93 19.11 5.58
CA ASN A 110 7.94 17.72 5.13
C ASN A 110 9.05 16.90 5.80
N ARG A 111 8.71 15.68 6.22
CA ARG A 111 9.64 14.72 6.84
C ARG A 111 9.66 13.43 6.05
N VAL A 112 10.85 13.01 5.62
CA VAL A 112 11.05 11.72 4.94
C VAL A 112 12.05 10.89 5.74
N SER A 113 11.64 9.71 6.19
CA SER A 113 12.46 8.87 7.07
C SER A 113 12.36 7.39 6.71
N ARG A 114 13.45 6.66 6.94
CA ARG A 114 13.49 5.21 6.75
C ARG A 114 12.88 4.52 7.97
N LEU A 115 11.96 3.59 7.75
CA LEU A 115 11.52 2.65 8.78
C LEU A 115 12.65 1.65 9.06
N ARG A 116 12.98 1.49 10.34
CA ARG A 116 14.01 0.54 10.80
C ARG A 116 13.53 -0.89 10.69
#